data_AF-N6Y9I8-F1
#
_entry.id   AF-N6Y9I8-F1
#
_cell.length_a   1.000
_cell.length_b   1.000
_cell.length_c   1.000
_cell.angle_alpha   90.00
_cell.angle_beta   90.00
_cell.angle_gamma   90.00
#
_symmetry.space_group_name_H-M   'P 1'
#
loop_
_entity.id
_entity.type
_entity.pdbx_description
1 polymer ?
#
loop_
_entity_poly.entity_id
_entity_poly.type
_entity_poly.pdbx_seq_one_letter_code
_entity_poly.pdbx_strand_id
1 'polypeptide(L)' 'MSFAPIYLDWNATTPLDPVVSEAMLPWLGAAEPARFGNASSRHEYGRQARAAVDDARAR' A
#
# COMPACT_ATOMS: atom_id res chain seq x y z
N MET A 1 33.70 8.70 3.82
CA MET A 1 32.77 7.80 4.54
C MET A 1 31.40 8.46 4.53
N SER A 2 30.39 7.78 4.00
CA SER A 2 29.00 8.25 4.06
C SER A 2 28.47 8.03 5.47
N PHE A 3 27.78 9.03 6.04
CA PHE A 3 27.07 8.90 7.30
C PHE A 3 25.83 8.01 7.09
N ALA A 4 25.73 6.92 7.84
CA ALA A 4 24.53 6.09 7.92
C ALA A 4 23.82 6.38 9.25
N PRO A 5 22.76 7.21 9.27
CA PRO A 5 22.02 7.47 10.50
C PRO A 5 21.39 6.18 11.04
N ILE A 6 21.37 6.03 12.36
CA ILE A 6 20.60 4.98 13.04
C ILE A 6 19.24 5.56 13.40
N TYR A 7 18.16 4.94 12.91
CA TYR A 7 16.79 5.38 13.19
C TYR A 7 16.31 4.83 14.54
N LEU A 8 16.24 5.70 15.54
CA LEU A 8 15.82 5.37 16.91
C LEU A 8 14.46 5.96 17.31
N ASP A 9 13.73 6.57 16.37
CA ASP A 9 12.46 7.27 16.64
C ASP A 9 11.22 6.41 16.31
N TRP A 10 11.26 5.13 16.68
CA TRP A 10 10.16 4.17 16.46
C TRP A 10 8.88 4.50 17.22
N ASN A 11 8.95 5.39 18.22
CA ASN A 11 7.80 5.85 18.98
C ASN A 11 6.99 6.93 18.22
N ALA A 12 7.61 7.62 17.26
CA ALA A 12 6.91 8.59 16.39
C ALA A 12 6.31 7.90 15.16
N THR A 13 7.10 7.10 14.46
CA THR A 13 6.66 6.30 13.31
C THR A 13 7.64 5.18 13.03
N THR A 14 7.27 4.25 12.17
CA THR A 14 8.11 3.10 11.79
C THR A 14 8.39 3.12 10.29
N PRO A 15 9.55 2.61 9.85
CA PRO A 15 9.73 2.26 8.44
C PRO A 15 8.60 1.35 7.97
N LEU A 16 8.16 1.53 6.73
CA LEU A 16 7.17 0.66 6.13
C LEU A 16 7.78 -0.73 5.96
N ASP A 17 7.08 -1.76 6.43
CA ASP A 17 7.49 -3.15 6.19
C ASP A 17 7.51 -3.41 4.67
N PRO A 18 8.57 -4.03 4.12
CA PRO A 18 8.64 -4.34 2.69
C PRO A 18 7.39 -5.04 2.14
N VAL A 19 6.80 -5.98 2.90
CA VAL A 19 5.60 -6.71 2.46
C VAL A 19 4.38 -5.78 2.38
N VAL A 20 4.28 -4.82 3.30
CA VAL A 20 3.23 -3.79 3.24
C VAL A 20 3.44 -2.88 2.03
N SER A 21 4.68 -2.49 1.75
CA SER A 21 5.00 -1.69 0.57
C SER A 21 4.61 -2.41 -0.72
N GLU A 22 4.96 -3.69 -0.87
CA GLU A 22 4.64 -4.52 -2.04
C GLU A 22 3.12 -4.64 -2.26
N ALA A 23 2.35 -4.79 -1.19
CA ALA A 23 0.89 -4.84 -1.26
C ALA A 23 0.27 -3.49 -1.70
N MET A 24 0.89 -2.37 -1.33
CA MET A 24 0.39 -1.02 -1.64
C MET A 24 0.78 -0.52 -3.03
N LEU A 25 2.00 -0.83 -3.51
CA LEU A 25 2.56 -0.26 -4.75
C LEU A 25 1.65 -0.37 -6.00
N PRO A 26 0.95 -1.49 -6.26
CA PRO A 26 0.03 -1.57 -7.40
C PRO A 26 -1.09 -0.53 -7.33
N TRP A 27 -1.61 -0.24 -6.14
CA TRP A 27 -2.69 0.72 -5.91
C TRP A 27 -2.21 2.18 -5.88
N LEU A 28 -0.90 2.39 -5.71
CA LEU A 28 -0.24 3.70 -5.79
C LEU A 28 0.28 4.02 -7.20
N GLY A 29 0.06 3.13 -8.19
CA GLY A 29 0.54 3.30 -9.55
C GLY A 29 2.06 3.14 -9.69
N ALA A 30 2.71 2.49 -8.72
CA ALA A 30 4.16 2.32 -8.67
C ALA A 30 4.61 0.87 -8.96
N ALA A 31 3.68 0.03 -9.44
CA ALA A 31 3.95 -1.32 -9.94
C ALA A 31 3.04 -1.64 -11.14
N GLU A 32 3.51 -2.49 -12.05
CA GLU A 32 2.74 -2.93 -13.22
C GLU A 32 2.21 -4.37 -13.06
N PRO A 33 0.92 -4.64 -13.37
CA PRO A 33 -0.08 -3.68 -13.84
C PRO A 33 -0.54 -2.75 -12.71
N ALA A 34 -0.63 -1.45 -13.00
CA ALA A 34 -1.20 -0.47 -12.08
C ALA A 34 -2.67 -0.78 -11.80
N ARG A 35 -3.09 -0.63 -10.55
CA ARG A 35 -4.48 -0.79 -10.10
C ARG A 35 -5.00 0.53 -9.56
N PHE A 36 -6.23 0.87 -9.93
CA PHE A 36 -6.89 2.08 -9.46
C PHE A 36 -8.40 1.90 -9.51
N GLY A 37 -9.12 2.74 -8.78
CA GLY A 37 -10.57 2.73 -8.75
C GLY A 37 -11.12 3.27 -7.44
N ASN A 38 -12.26 3.94 -7.50
CA ASN A 38 -13.03 4.28 -6.31
C ASN A 38 -13.80 3.03 -5.86
N ALA A 39 -13.58 2.53 -4.64
CA ALA A 39 -14.27 1.37 -4.08
C ALA A 39 -15.80 1.53 -3.97
N SER A 40 -16.33 2.74 -4.16
CA SER A 40 -17.77 3.02 -4.23
C SER A 40 -18.35 2.89 -5.64
N SER A 41 -17.50 2.80 -6.67
CA SER A 41 -17.95 2.66 -8.06
C SER A 41 -18.43 1.25 -8.36
N ARG A 42 -19.47 1.13 -9.20
CA ARG A 42 -20.06 -0.16 -9.60
C ARG A 42 -19.35 -0.85 -10.77
N HIS A 43 -18.52 -0.11 -11.53
CA HIS A 43 -17.76 -0.66 -12.66
C HIS A 43 -16.57 -1.51 -12.18
N GLU A 44 -15.93 -2.23 -13.10
CA GLU A 44 -14.91 -3.25 -12.80
C GLU A 44 -13.78 -2.73 -11.90
N TYR A 45 -13.18 -1.58 -12.25
CA TYR A 45 -12.14 -0.94 -11.42
C TYR A 45 -12.58 -0.68 -9.97
N GLY A 46 -13.85 -0.29 -9.76
CA GLY A 46 -14.39 -0.04 -8.42
C GLY A 46 -14.63 -1.33 -7.64
N ARG A 47 -15.09 -2.40 -8.31
CA ARG A 47 -15.25 -3.73 -7.71
C ARG A 47 -13.91 -4.31 -7.26
N GLN A 48 -12.87 -4.17 -8.08
CA GLN A 48 -11.52 -4.61 -7.73
C GLN A 48 -10.96 -3.83 -6.53
N ALA A 49 -11.11 -2.50 -6.52
CA ALA A 49 -10.70 -1.66 -5.39
C ALA A 49 -11.45 -2.03 -4.10
N ARG A 50 -12.75 -2.29 -4.21
CA ARG A 50 -13.57 -2.73 -3.07
C ARG A 50 -13.10 -4.07 -2.52
N ALA A 51 -12.87 -5.05 -3.39
CA ALA A 51 -12.38 -6.37 -2.98
C ALA A 51 -11.03 -6.29 -2.26
N ALA A 52 -10.11 -5.43 -2.72
CA ALA A 52 -8.82 -5.24 -2.06
C ALA A 52 -8.95 -4.60 -0.66
N VAL A 53 -9.82 -3.61 -0.51
CA VAL A 53 -10.12 -3.01 0.81
C VAL A 53 -10.79 -4.02 1.74
N ASP A 54 -11.72 -4.83 1.23
CA ASP A 54 -12.41 -5.83 2.03
C ASP A 54 -11.46 -6.96 2.48
N ASP A 55 -10.55 -7.45 1.61
CA ASP A 55 -9.49 -8.41 1.98
C ASP A 55 -8.54 -7.83 3.04
N ALA A 56 -8.12 -6.56 2.90
CA ALA A 56 -7.25 -5.90 3.86
C ALA A 56 -7.90 -5.73 5.25
N ARG A 57 -9.23 -5.69 5.34
CA ARG A 57 -9.99 -5.59 6.61
C ARG A 57 -10.27 -6.93 7.25
N ALA A 58 -10.27 -8.01 6.47
CA ALA A 58 -10.60 -9.34 6.94
C ALA A 58 -9.40 -10.08 7.57
N ARG A 59 -8.19 -9.58 7.36
CA ARG A 59 -6.93 -10.07 7.92
C ARG A 59 -6.55 -9.29 9.16
#